data_AF-A0A5K0W6Q7-F1
#
_entry.id   AF-A0A5K0W6Q7-F1
#
_cell.length_a   1.000
_cell.length_b   1.000
_cell.length_c   1.000
_cell.angle_alpha   90.00
_cell.angle_beta   90.00
_cell.angle_gamma   90.00
#
_symmetry.space_group_name_H-M   'P 1'
#
loop_
_entity.id
_entity.type
_entity.pdbx_description
1 polymer ?
#
loop_
_entity_poly.entity_id
_entity_poly.type
_entity_poly.pdbx_seq_one_letter_code
_entity_poly.pdbx_strand_id
1 'polypeptide(L)' 'IDAGEWELVPKVTALCIGNPKSFGGSMKITPHAEPHSGNLFLYFHPLKEGGILHLRDAKDYSRCL' A
#
# COMPACT_ATOMS: atom_id res chain seq x y z
N ILE A 1 16.34 -5.64 -13.31
CA ILE A 1 16.15 -4.77 -12.13
C ILE A 1 16.09 -3.36 -12.69
N ASP A 2 14.88 -2.83 -12.87
CA ASP A 2 14.65 -1.64 -13.70
C ASP A 2 15.14 -0.36 -13.03
N ALA A 3 15.51 0.66 -13.82
CA ALA A 3 16.11 1.92 -13.37
C ALA A 3 15.11 2.91 -12.75
N GLY A 4 14.00 2.43 -12.17
CA GLY A 4 12.98 3.27 -11.54
C GLY A 4 13.43 3.81 -10.17
N GLU A 5 13.07 5.07 -9.91
CA GLU A 5 13.27 5.77 -8.62
C GLU A 5 12.50 5.10 -7.49
N TRP A 6 13.12 5.06 -6.31
CA TRP A 6 12.52 4.50 -5.09
C TRP A 6 11.77 5.59 -4.32
N GLU A 7 10.60 5.26 -3.78
CA GLU A 7 9.90 6.13 -2.83
C GLU A 7 10.19 5.67 -1.39
N LEU A 8 10.58 6.63 -0.54
CA LEU A 8 10.75 6.42 0.89
C LEU A 8 9.45 6.75 1.63
N VAL A 9 8.91 5.79 2.38
CA VAL A 9 7.73 6.03 3.23
C VAL A 9 8.10 5.79 4.70
N PRO A 10 8.47 6.87 5.42
CA PRO A 10 8.83 6.75 6.83
C PRO A 10 7.58 6.62 7.72
N LYS A 11 7.81 6.10 8.93
CA LYS A 11 6.85 5.95 10.04
C LYS A 11 5.62 5.10 9.70
N VAL A 12 5.84 3.87 9.22
CA VAL A 12 4.76 2.91 8.92
C VAL A 12 4.92 1.61 9.71
N THR A 13 3.81 1.06 10.22
CA THR A 13 3.74 -0.21 10.96
C THR A 13 3.50 -1.38 10.01
N ALA A 14 2.72 -1.14 8.97
CA ALA A 14 2.31 -2.17 8.03
C ALA A 14 2.11 -1.58 6.64
N LEU A 15 2.42 -2.43 5.66
CA LEU A 15 2.09 -2.24 4.26
C LEU A 15 1.02 -3.25 3.88
N CYS A 16 -0.04 -2.78 3.23
CA CYS A 16 -1.04 -3.64 2.63
C CYS A 16 -1.09 -3.39 1.13
N ILE A 17 -0.89 -4.44 0.33
CA ILE A 17 -1.03 -4.41 -1.13
C ILE A 17 -2.17 -5.34 -1.49
N GLY A 18 -3.12 -4.86 -2.29
CA GLY A 18 -4.23 -5.69 -2.73
C GLY A 18 -5.10 -5.07 -3.80
N ASN A 19 -5.71 -5.94 -4.59
CA ASN A 19 -6.89 -5.66 -5.41
C ASN A 19 -8.22 -6.00 -4.70
N PRO A 20 -8.31 -7.03 -3.81
CA PRO A 20 -9.55 -7.28 -3.07
C PRO A 20 -9.67 -6.38 -1.83
N LYS A 21 -10.88 -5.84 -1.61
CA LYS A 21 -11.16 -4.94 -0.47
C LYS A 21 -10.87 -5.55 0.90
N SER A 22 -11.09 -6.85 1.05
CA SER A 22 -10.99 -7.56 2.33
C SER A 22 -10.20 -8.86 2.25
N PHE A 23 -9.51 -9.17 3.34
CA PHE A 23 -8.76 -10.42 3.55
C PHE A 23 -9.10 -11.01 4.92
N GLY A 24 -8.91 -12.32 5.12
CA GLY A 24 -8.96 -12.96 6.44
C GLY A 24 -10.25 -12.70 7.27
N GLY A 25 -11.43 -13.01 6.73
CA GLY A 25 -12.67 -12.93 7.51
C GLY A 25 -13.20 -11.51 7.72
N SER A 26 -13.18 -10.68 6.67
CA SER A 26 -13.73 -9.31 6.62
C SER A 26 -12.81 -8.16 7.02
N MET A 27 -11.51 -8.39 7.26
CA MET A 27 -10.56 -7.29 7.49
C MET A 27 -10.36 -6.49 6.21
N LYS A 28 -10.70 -5.21 6.23
CA LYS A 28 -10.62 -4.31 5.07
C LYS A 28 -9.22 -3.73 4.90
N ILE A 29 -8.32 -4.51 4.31
CA ILE A 29 -6.91 -4.12 4.11
C ILE A 29 -6.72 -3.09 2.98
N THR A 30 -7.64 -3.06 2.01
CA THR A 30 -7.65 -2.07 0.91
C THR A 30 -9.08 -1.57 0.65
N PRO A 31 -9.67 -0.79 1.58
CA PRO A 31 -11.11 -0.52 1.60
C PRO A 31 -11.66 0.17 0.34
N HIS A 32 -10.83 0.89 -0.42
CA HIS A 32 -11.21 1.56 -1.68
C HIS A 32 -10.81 0.78 -2.93
N ALA A 33 -10.22 -0.41 -2.80
CA ALA A 33 -9.83 -1.19 -3.97
C ALA A 33 -11.04 -1.55 -4.82
N GLU A 34 -10.91 -1.46 -6.14
CA GLU A 34 -11.94 -1.88 -7.09
C GLU A 34 -11.44 -3.13 -7.82
N PRO A 35 -11.89 -4.35 -7.44
CA PRO A 35 -11.34 -5.61 -7.92
C PRO A 35 -11.31 -5.76 -9.44
N HIS A 36 -12.18 -5.05 -10.16
CA HIS A 36 -12.30 -5.12 -11.61
C HIS A 36 -11.53 -4.02 -12.36
N SER A 37 -10.91 -3.09 -11.64
CA SER A 37 -10.17 -1.97 -12.25
C SER A 37 -8.85 -2.40 -12.91
N GLY A 38 -8.34 -3.58 -12.57
CA GLY A 38 -7.01 -4.03 -12.98
C GLY A 38 -5.87 -3.35 -12.21
N ASN A 39 -6.18 -2.44 -11.28
CA ASN A 39 -5.21 -1.71 -10.47
C ASN A 39 -4.98 -2.40 -9.13
N LEU A 40 -3.76 -2.31 -8.62
CA LEU A 40 -3.46 -2.65 -7.23
C LEU A 40 -3.61 -1.39 -6.37
N PHE A 41 -4.04 -1.58 -5.13
CA PHE A 41 -4.09 -0.53 -4.13
C PHE A 41 -3.03 -0.77 -3.06
N LEU A 42 -2.48 0.34 -2.55
CA LEU A 42 -1.42 0.36 -1.56
C LEU A 42 -1.87 1.20 -0.36
N TYR A 43 -1.88 0.58 0.80
CA TYR A 43 -2.22 1.23 2.06
C TYR A 43 -1.07 1.12 3.04
N PHE A 44 -0.81 2.24 3.72
CA PHE A 44 0.20 2.34 4.76
C PHE A 44 -0.51 2.57 6.08
N HIS A 45 -0.29 1.67 7.04
CA HIS A 45 -0.68 1.96 8.40
C HIS A 45 0.44 2.76 9.07
N PRO A 46 0.16 3.97 9.59
CA PRO A 46 1.19 4.77 10.24
C PRO A 46 1.65 4.10 11.54
N LEU A 47 2.93 4.23 11.84
CA LEU A 47 3.55 3.83 13.10
C LEU A 47 3.58 5.03 14.04
N LYS A 48 3.12 4.80 15.27
CA LYS A 48 3.12 5.83 16.31
C LYS A 48 4.56 6.22 16.71
N GLU A 49 5.54 5.33 16.58
CA GLU A 49 6.98 5.61 16.80
C GLU A 49 7.92 4.78 15.90
N GLY A 50 8.73 5.46 15.07
CA GLY A 50 10.02 4.99 14.52
C GLY A 50 10.08 3.70 13.68
N GLY A 51 9.99 3.82 12.35
CA GLY A 51 10.19 2.73 11.37
C GLY A 51 10.19 3.27 9.94
N ILE A 52 10.83 2.62 8.97
CA ILE A 52 10.93 3.11 7.58
C ILE A 52 10.68 1.94 6.63
N LEU A 53 9.87 2.17 5.59
CA LEU A 53 9.66 1.23 4.50
C LEU A 53 10.12 1.84 3.17
N HIS A 54 10.85 1.05 2.38
CA HIS A 54 11.32 1.41 1.04
C HIS A 54 10.48 0.69 -0.01
N LEU A 55 9.94 1.43 -0.97
CA LEU A 55 9.12 0.86 -2.05
C LEU A 55 9.61 1.30 -3.42
N ARG A 56 9.52 0.40 -4.39
CA ARG A 56 9.83 0.66 -5.80
C ARG A 56 8.56 0.69 -6.62
N ASP A 57 8.51 1.60 -7.60
CA ASP A 57 7.47 1.63 -8.63
C ASP A 57 6.04 1.83 -8.09
N ALA A 58 5.88 2.72 -7.10
CA ALA A 58 4.58 3.05 -6.51
C ALA A 58 3.69 3.96 -7.40
N LYS A 59 3.82 3.87 -8.73
CA LYS A 59 3.27 4.87 -9.67
C LYS A 59 1.76 4.80 -9.91
N ASP A 60 1.12 3.68 -9.58
CA ASP A 60 -0.32 3.47 -9.83
C ASP A 60 -1.18 3.42 -8.57
N TYR A 61 -0.64 3.85 -7.42
CA TYR A 61 -1.37 3.80 -6.16
C TYR A 61 -2.00 5.15 -5.83
N SER A 62 -3.33 5.18 -5.78
CA SER A 62 -4.07 6.26 -5.14
C SER A 62 -3.75 6.24 -3.64
N ARG A 63 -2.86 7.14 -3.22
CA ARG A 63 -2.42 7.35 -1.84
C ARG A 63 -3.61 7.86 -1.01
N CYS A 64 -4.31 6.96 -0.33
CA CYS A 64 -5.29 7.33 0.68
C CYS A 64 -4.56 7.41 2.03
N LEU A 65 -4.26 8.63 2.47
CA LEU A 65 -3.81 8.93 3.83
C LEU A 65 -4.97 8.77 4.82
#